data_AF-A0A969L0F8-F1
#
_entry.id   AF-A0A969L0F8-F1
#
_cell.length_a   1.000
_cell.length_b   1.000
_cell.length_c   1.000
_cell.angle_alpha   90.00
_cell.angle_beta   90.00
_cell.angle_gamma   90.00
#
_symmetry.space_group_name_H-M   'P 1'
#
loop_
_entity.id
_entity.type
_entity.pdbx_description
1 polymer ?
#
loop_
_entity_poly.entity_id
_entity_poly.type
_entity_poly.pdbx_seq_one_letter_code
_entity_poly.pdbx_strand_id
1 'polypeptide(L)'
;MTQTLKFSAPASQAQDPDESRPDFSIIILNWNTRDLLVDCLNTIFQHAADLSLEVIVVDNASTDGSQAMLREHFPQVRLIANHDNVGFAKGNNQGMAVSQGRYWLLLNSDAFITPGSLTALLQLLRLSLRQEL
;
A
#
# COMPACT_ATOMS: atom_id res chain seq x y z
N MET A 1 -56.67 10.21 12.59
CA MET A 1 -55.99 9.25 11.70
C MET A 1 -54.60 9.79 11.45
N THR A 2 -53.60 9.33 12.20
CA THR A 2 -52.21 9.81 12.09
C THR A 2 -51.42 8.74 11.35
N GLN A 3 -51.00 9.04 10.12
CA GLN A 3 -50.28 8.11 9.26
C GLN A 3 -48.81 8.09 9.68
N THR A 4 -48.37 7.03 10.35
CA THR A 4 -46.97 6.81 10.71
C THR A 4 -46.17 6.49 9.46
N LEU A 5 -45.31 7.43 9.04
CA LEU A 5 -44.29 7.20 8.01
C LEU A 5 -43.31 6.12 8.52
N LYS A 6 -43.31 4.97 7.85
CA LYS A 6 -42.32 3.90 8.06
C LYS A 6 -41.07 4.27 7.26
N PHE A 7 -39.99 4.64 7.93
CA PHE A 7 -38.66 4.63 7.33
C PHE A 7 -38.24 3.16 7.15
N SER A 8 -38.09 2.72 5.90
CA SER A 8 -37.52 1.41 5.60
C SER A 8 -36.03 1.42 5.95
N ALA A 9 -35.56 0.33 6.56
CA ALA A 9 -34.14 0.09 6.79
C ALA A 9 -33.34 0.23 5.47
N PRO A 10 -32.08 0.72 5.52
CA PRO A 10 -31.24 0.79 4.33
C PRO A 10 -31.05 -0.60 3.71
N ALA A 11 -30.91 -0.60 2.39
CA ALA A 11 -30.73 -1.79 1.58
C ALA A 11 -29.62 -2.70 2.14
N SER A 12 -29.91 -4.01 2.09
CA SER A 12 -29.00 -5.12 2.38
C SER A 12 -27.54 -4.80 2.07
N GLN A 13 -26.65 -4.96 3.06
CA GLN A 13 -25.20 -4.95 2.87
C GLN A 13 -24.84 -6.05 1.88
N ALA A 14 -24.69 -5.71 0.60
CA ALA A 14 -23.92 -6.53 -0.31
C ALA A 14 -22.47 -6.44 0.16
N GLN A 15 -21.91 -7.57 0.59
CA GLN A 15 -20.48 -7.67 0.89
C GLN A 15 -19.71 -7.28 -0.37
N ASP A 16 -18.78 -6.33 -0.24
CA ASP A 16 -17.92 -5.92 -1.34
C ASP A 16 -17.07 -7.15 -1.73
N PRO A 17 -17.13 -7.65 -2.99
CA PRO A 17 -16.40 -8.84 -3.42
C PRO A 17 -14.88 -8.73 -3.25
N ASP A 18 -14.39 -7.53 -2.92
CA ASP A 18 -12.99 -7.19 -2.74
C ASP A 18 -12.62 -6.95 -1.25
N GLU A 19 -13.45 -7.42 -0.28
CA GLU A 19 -13.16 -7.36 1.17
C GLU A 19 -11.95 -8.21 1.59
N SER A 20 -11.55 -9.20 0.78
CA SER A 20 -10.43 -10.09 1.11
C SER A 20 -9.08 -9.60 0.58
N ARG A 21 -9.03 -8.55 -0.25
CA ARG A 21 -7.78 -8.03 -0.83
C ARG A 21 -7.20 -6.93 0.07
N PRO A 22 -5.85 -6.76 0.10
CA PRO A 22 -5.25 -5.60 0.75
C PRO A 22 -5.83 -4.30 0.19
N ASP A 23 -6.05 -3.29 1.04
CA ASP A 23 -6.47 -1.95 0.61
C ASP A 23 -5.42 -1.35 -0.33
N PHE A 24 -4.14 -1.41 0.04
CA PHE A 24 -3.04 -0.97 -0.81
C PHE A 24 -1.96 -2.04 -0.98
N SER A 25 -1.39 -2.08 -2.17
CA SER A 25 -0.03 -2.55 -2.39
C SER A 25 0.90 -1.35 -2.42
N ILE A 26 1.72 -1.21 -1.38
CA ILE A 26 2.74 -0.17 -1.31
C ILE A 26 3.97 -0.68 -2.04
N ILE A 27 4.34 -0.02 -3.13
CA ILE A 27 5.43 -0.42 -4.01
C ILE A 27 6.53 0.61 -3.88
N ILE A 28 7.69 0.15 -3.38
CA ILE A 28 8.85 1.00 -3.12
C ILE A 28 9.98 0.54 -4.01
N LEU A 29 10.47 1.43 -4.86
CA LEU A 29 11.72 1.22 -5.57
C LEU A 29 12.88 1.74 -4.71
N ASN A 30 13.84 0.87 -4.41
CA ASN A 30 15.01 1.20 -3.61
C ASN A 30 16.29 1.09 -4.44
N TRP A 31 17.19 2.08 -4.32
CA TRP A 31 18.54 1.99 -4.84
C TRP A 31 19.51 2.78 -3.96
N ASN A 32 20.32 2.08 -3.18
CA ASN A 32 21.32 2.67 -2.28
C ASN A 32 20.76 3.68 -1.25
N THR A 33 19.59 3.38 -0.69
CA THR A 33 18.92 4.23 0.31
C THR A 33 18.57 3.47 1.60
N ARG A 34 19.42 2.54 2.06
CA ARG A 34 19.17 1.65 3.21
C ARG A 34 18.52 2.36 4.41
N ASP A 35 19.13 3.43 4.92
CA ASP A 35 18.68 4.04 6.18
C ASP A 35 17.35 4.80 5.98
N LEU A 36 17.19 5.48 4.84
CA LEU A 36 15.92 6.11 4.48
C LEU A 36 14.80 5.07 4.29
N LEU A 37 15.13 3.92 3.69
CA LEU A 37 14.19 2.82 3.52
C LEU A 37 13.77 2.24 4.87
N VAL A 38 14.69 2.11 5.85
CA VAL A 38 14.35 1.71 7.22
C VAL A 38 13.31 2.67 7.80
N ASP A 39 13.57 3.98 7.71
CA ASP A 39 12.67 5.01 8.24
C ASP A 39 11.32 5.00 7.51
N CYS A 40 11.32 4.89 6.19
CA CYS A 40 10.12 4.75 5.35
C CYS A 40 9.26 3.57 5.81
N LEU A 41 9.84 2.37 5.91
CA LEU A 41 9.14 1.15 6.33
C LEU A 41 8.62 1.27 7.76
N ASN A 42 9.42 1.82 8.68
CA ASN A 42 8.99 2.05 10.05
C ASN A 42 7.75 2.95 10.11
N THR A 43 7.73 4.06 9.37
CA THR A 43 6.55 4.94 9.35
C THR A 43 5.32 4.27 8.73
N ILE A 44 5.48 3.44 7.70
CA ILE A 44 4.39 2.64 7.12
C ILE A 44 3.78 1.73 8.19
N PHE A 45 4.60 0.90 8.84
CA PHE A 45 4.11 -0.07 9.82
C PHE A 45 3.61 0.59 11.11
N GLN A 46 4.11 1.78 11.46
CA GLN A 46 3.64 2.54 12.61
C GLN A 46 2.27 3.19 12.38
N HIS A 47 1.99 3.65 11.15
CA HIS A 47 0.84 4.52 10.87
C HIS A 47 -0.27 3.91 10.03
N ALA A 48 -0.20 2.60 9.76
CA ALA A 48 -1.17 1.91 8.91
C ALA A 48 -1.70 0.60 9.49
N ALA A 49 -1.68 0.46 10.82
CA ALA A 49 -2.12 -0.74 11.52
C ALA A 49 -3.64 -1.02 11.41
N ASP A 50 -4.43 -0.02 11.03
CA ASP A 50 -5.87 -0.11 10.79
C ASP A 50 -6.24 -0.52 9.35
N LEU A 51 -5.25 -0.67 8.47
CA LEU A 51 -5.43 -1.00 7.05
C LEU A 51 -4.89 -2.38 6.73
N SER A 52 -5.52 -3.08 5.78
CA SER A 52 -4.96 -4.30 5.22
C SER A 52 -3.97 -3.92 4.13
N LEU A 53 -2.69 -4.25 4.29
CA LEU A 53 -1.63 -3.80 3.39
C LEU A 53 -0.69 -4.94 3.00
N GLU A 54 -0.12 -4.83 1.81
CA GLU A 54 1.13 -5.50 1.48
C GLU A 54 2.19 -4.45 1.09
N VAL A 55 3.45 -4.76 1.39
CA VAL A 55 4.58 -3.90 1.05
C VAL A 55 5.54 -4.69 0.17
N ILE A 56 5.82 -4.14 -1.01
CA ILE A 56 6.71 -4.72 -2.01
C ILE A 56 7.87 -3.76 -2.21
N VAL A 57 9.08 -4.21 -1.90
CA VAL A 57 10.30 -3.45 -2.18
C VAL A 57 10.99 -4.07 -3.38
N VAL A 58 11.21 -3.26 -4.41
CA VAL A 58 12.04 -3.60 -5.56
C VAL A 58 13.41 -2.96 -5.33
N ASP A 59 14.42 -3.78 -5.07
CA ASP A 59 15.80 -3.33 -4.90
C ASP A 59 16.53 -3.36 -6.25
N ASN A 60 16.98 -2.20 -6.72
CA ASN A 60 17.65 -2.01 -8.01
C ASN A 60 19.16 -2.24 -7.94
N ALA A 61 19.56 -3.41 -7.43
CA ALA A 61 20.96 -3.81 -7.25
C ALA A 61 21.73 -2.89 -6.29
N SER A 62 21.17 -2.63 -5.12
CA SER A 62 21.85 -1.84 -4.09
C SER A 62 23.06 -2.57 -3.52
N THR A 63 24.11 -1.80 -3.19
CA THR A 63 25.37 -2.30 -2.61
C THR A 63 25.60 -1.82 -1.17
N ASP A 64 24.62 -1.13 -0.59
CA ASP A 64 24.67 -0.53 0.76
C ASP A 64 24.17 -1.46 1.88
N GLY A 65 23.84 -2.71 1.54
CA GLY A 65 23.27 -3.68 2.47
C GLY A 65 21.75 -3.62 2.62
N SER A 66 21.03 -2.81 1.83
CA SER A 66 19.55 -2.73 1.85
C SER A 66 18.88 -4.10 1.79
N GLN A 67 19.36 -4.99 0.91
CA GLN A 67 18.74 -6.31 0.76
C GLN A 67 18.92 -7.21 1.97
N ALA A 68 20.08 -7.13 2.66
CA ALA A 68 20.31 -7.89 3.89
C ALA A 68 19.44 -7.34 5.02
N MET A 69 19.42 -6.01 5.17
CA MET A 69 18.58 -5.27 6.11
C MET A 69 17.10 -5.67 5.96
N LEU A 70 16.57 -5.71 4.74
CA LEU A 70 15.17 -6.10 4.49
C LEU A 70 14.88 -7.53 4.94
N ARG A 71 15.76 -8.47 4.63
CA ARG A 71 15.57 -9.88 5.01
C ARG A 71 15.64 -10.10 6.52
N GLU A 72 16.49 -9.34 7.21
CA GLU A 72 16.70 -9.47 8.65
C GLU A 72 15.63 -8.74 9.48
N HIS A 73 15.30 -7.50 9.13
CA HIS A 73 14.48 -6.63 9.96
C HIS A 73 13.03 -6.46 9.46
N PHE A 74 12.78 -6.72 8.17
CA PHE A 74 11.45 -6.58 7.57
C PHE A 74 11.03 -7.84 6.79
N PRO A 75 11.04 -9.04 7.41
CA PRO A 75 10.73 -10.29 6.72
C PRO A 75 9.29 -10.36 6.16
N GLN A 76 8.39 -9.49 6.63
CA GLN A 76 7.04 -9.33 6.10
C GLN A 76 6.98 -8.56 4.77
N VAL A 77 8.05 -7.85 4.39
CA VAL A 77 8.15 -7.13 3.12
C VAL A 77 8.51 -8.11 2.00
N ARG A 78 7.80 -8.03 0.87
CA ARG A 78 8.14 -8.79 -0.32
C ARG A 78 9.28 -8.11 -1.07
N LEU A 79 10.46 -8.72 -1.05
CA LEU A 79 11.63 -8.22 -1.77
C LEU A 79 11.72 -8.80 -3.20
N ILE A 80 11.81 -7.92 -4.20
CA ILE A 80 12.29 -8.22 -5.54
C ILE A 80 13.70 -7.65 -5.66
N ALA A 81 14.73 -8.51 -5.69
CA ALA A 81 16.11 -8.08 -5.82
C ALA A 81 16.58 -8.17 -7.27
N ASN A 82 16.74 -7.04 -7.94
CA ASN A 82 17.30 -6.99 -9.29
C ASN A 82 18.83 -7.16 -9.27
N HIS A 83 19.37 -7.71 -10.36
CA HIS A 83 20.82 -7.82 -10.58
C HIS A 83 21.44 -6.52 -11.09
N ASP A 84 20.65 -5.67 -11.75
CA ASP A 84 21.06 -4.38 -12.28
C ASP A 84 20.05 -3.29 -11.90
N ASN A 85 20.46 -2.02 -11.97
CA ASN A 85 19.53 -0.91 -11.87
C ASN A 85 18.74 -0.77 -13.19
N VAL A 86 17.47 -1.21 -13.17
CA VAL A 86 16.60 -1.22 -14.35
C VAL A 86 15.85 0.10 -14.60
N GLY A 87 16.12 1.13 -13.79
CA GLY A 87 15.44 2.43 -13.84
C GLY A 87 14.07 2.45 -13.15
N PHE A 88 13.52 3.65 -13.02
CA PHE A 88 12.34 3.92 -12.17
C PHE A 88 11.07 3.21 -12.64
N ALA A 89 10.68 3.42 -13.90
CA ALA A 89 9.42 2.89 -14.42
C ALA A 89 9.41 1.36 -14.46
N LYS A 90 10.51 0.74 -14.92
CA LYS A 90 10.61 -0.71 -15.00
C LYS A 90 10.60 -1.35 -13.61
N GLY A 91 11.31 -0.76 -12.65
CA GLY A 91 11.31 -1.21 -11.26
C GLY A 91 9.90 -1.20 -10.64
N ASN A 92 9.19 -0.07 -10.74
CA ASN A 92 7.81 0.01 -10.26
C ASN A 92 6.87 -0.99 -10.95
N ASN A 93 7.00 -1.17 -12.27
CA ASN A 93 6.18 -2.14 -13.01
C ASN A 93 6.41 -3.59 -12.55
N GLN A 94 7.63 -3.95 -12.13
CA GLN A 94 7.90 -5.28 -11.55
C GLN A 94 7.13 -5.47 -10.23
N GLY A 95 7.09 -4.44 -9.38
CA GLY A 95 6.31 -4.45 -8.14
C GLY A 95 4.81 -4.55 -8.41
N MET A 96 4.29 -3.74 -9.33
CA MET A 96 2.88 -3.77 -9.73
C MET A 96 2.47 -5.14 -10.28
N ALA A 97 3.31 -5.79 -11.10
CA ALA A 97 2.99 -7.07 -11.71
C ALA A 97 2.72 -8.20 -10.71
N VAL A 98 3.24 -8.10 -9.49
CA VAL A 98 3.08 -9.13 -8.45
C VAL A 98 2.13 -8.74 -7.31
N SER A 99 1.64 -7.51 -7.35
CA SER A 99 0.79 -6.92 -6.34
C SER A 99 -0.65 -7.44 -6.41
N GLN A 100 -1.34 -7.44 -5.28
CA GLN A 100 -2.66 -8.02 -5.07
C GLN A 100 -3.66 -7.04 -4.43
N GLY A 101 -3.20 -5.89 -3.95
CA GLY A 101 -4.03 -4.86 -3.33
C GLY A 101 -5.01 -4.21 -4.30
N ARG A 102 -6.07 -3.62 -3.75
CA ARG A 102 -7.10 -2.90 -4.49
C ARG A 102 -6.53 -1.67 -5.19
N TYR A 103 -5.66 -0.94 -4.51
CA TYR A 103 -4.98 0.23 -5.04
C TYR A 103 -3.46 0.05 -5.00
N TRP A 104 -2.76 0.64 -5.96
CA TRP A 104 -1.31 0.77 -5.93
C TRP A 104 -0.90 2.10 -5.35
N LEU A 105 -0.02 2.07 -4.35
CA LEU A 105 0.66 3.24 -3.83
C LEU A 105 2.14 3.13 -4.19
N LEU A 106 2.55 3.83 -5.26
CA LEU A 106 3.97 3.98 -5.58
C LEU A 106 4.57 4.98 -4.61
N LEU A 107 5.51 4.53 -3.78
CA LEU A 107 6.12 5.34 -2.73
C LEU A 107 7.64 5.32 -2.89
N ASN A 108 8.27 6.50 -2.86
CA ASN A 108 9.73 6.56 -2.87
C ASN A 108 10.30 6.08 -1.54
N SER A 109 11.53 5.55 -1.54
CA SER A 109 12.22 5.06 -0.34
C SER A 109 12.58 6.15 0.68
N ASP A 110 12.43 7.43 0.32
CA ASP A 110 12.66 8.61 1.14
C ASP A 110 11.35 9.34 1.55
N ALA A 111 10.20 8.70 1.33
CA ALA A 111 8.90 9.24 1.72
C ALA A 111 8.39 8.57 3.00
N PHE A 112 7.86 9.39 3.92
CA PHE A 112 7.44 8.96 5.25
C PHE A 112 5.94 9.13 5.44
N ILE A 113 5.28 8.08 5.92
CA ILE A 113 3.85 8.10 6.19
C ILE A 113 3.59 8.90 7.47
N THR A 114 2.61 9.79 7.44
CA THR A 114 2.17 10.54 8.63
C THR A 114 0.88 9.95 9.21
N PRO A 115 0.60 10.14 10.51
CA PRO A 115 -0.60 9.59 11.15
C PRO A 115 -1.89 9.92 10.39
N GLY A 116 -2.69 8.89 10.06
CA GLY A 116 -4.00 9.03 9.42
C GLY A 116 -3.99 9.36 7.92
N SER A 117 -2.82 9.56 7.31
CA SER A 117 -2.71 9.93 5.89
C SER A 117 -3.26 8.84 4.95
N LEU A 118 -2.90 7.58 5.17
CA LEU A 118 -3.38 6.46 4.34
C LEU A 118 -4.87 6.18 4.53
N THR A 119 -5.37 6.28 5.77
CA THR A 119 -6.80 6.12 6.07
C THR A 119 -7.63 7.19 5.35
N ALA A 120 -7.18 8.45 5.40
CA ALA A 120 -7.83 9.55 4.69
C ALA A 120 -7.79 9.35 3.16
N LEU A 121 -6.66 8.89 2.62
CA LEU A 121 -6.53 8.57 1.19
C LEU A 121 -7.52 7.46 0.77
N LEU A 122 -7.60 6.38 1.54
CA LEU A 122 -8.53 5.28 1.27
C LEU A 122 -9.99 5.74 1.28
N GLN A 123 -10.37 6.55 2.26
CA GLN A 123 -11.72 7.13 2.34
C GLN A 123 -12.03 7.96 1.09
N LEU A 124 -11.09 8.81 0.66
CA LEU A 124 -11.25 9.62 -0.56
C LEU A 124 -11.43 8.75 -1.81
N LEU A 125 -10.57 7.74 -2.01
CA LEU A 125 -10.66 6.82 -3.14
C LEU A 125 -11.99 6.05 -3.17
N ARG A 126 -12.48 5.61 -2.00
CA ARG A 126 -13.77 4.90 -1.87
C ARG A 126 -14.98 5.81 -2.14
N LEU A 127 -14.89 7.10 -1.85
CA LEU A 127 -15.96 8.06 -2.14
C LEU A 127 -16.07 8.39 -3.63
N SER A 128 -14.93 8.62 -4.29
CA SER A 128 -14.88 8.97 -5.71
C SER A 128 -15.47 7.88 -6.61
N LEU A 129 -15.28 6.61 -6.25
CA LEU A 129 -15.80 5.46 -7.03
C LEU A 129 -17.31 5.23 -6.88
N ARG A 130 -17.97 5.88 -5.91
CA ARG A 130 -19.43 5.78 -5.72
C ARG A 130 -20.22 6.89 -6.44
N GLN A 131 -19.55 7.86 -7.04
CA GLN A 131 -20.17 9.01 -7.72
C GLN A 131 -20.34 8.79 -9.23
N GLU A 132 -19.82 7.68 -9.78
CA GLU A 132 -19.88 7.36 -11.22
C GLU A 132 -20.85 6.22 -11.57
N LEU A 133 -21.73 5.82 -10.63
CA LEU A 133 -22.81 4.85 -10.82
C LEU A 133 -24.15 5.45 -10.42
#